data_AF-A0A914ALY7-F1
#
_entry.id   AF-A0A914ALY7-F1
#
_cell.length_a   1.000
_cell.length_b   1.000
_cell.length_c   1.000
_cell.angle_alpha   90.00
_cell.angle_beta   90.00
_cell.angle_gamma   90.00
#
_symmetry.space_group_name_H-M   'P 1'
#
loop_
_entity.id
_entity.type
_entity.pdbx_description
1 polymer ?
#
loop_
_entity_poly.entity_id
_entity_poly.type
_entity_poly.pdbx_seq_one_letter_code
_entity_poly.pdbx_strand_id
1 'polypeptide(L)'
;MASKVHVLCLAFAVACFPYTLGRLCDFQSGMCDWTQSGSDNYNWFRKYGQTSTSNTGPTYDKTYGSTGYGYYLYIEASNMSPNNVAVLLSPVFPHKNNRQIVCVRFWYNMYGYYMGILRVKRLLTSRNIGTGITLGSWSGQQTSPTNWLEANLCTSDPTSNFRIAFEATRGYSDTSDMAIDDVEIFVLPTEITLSDPTGLLPSTDAISYLVHGVDSQFTCQLPDIDPGASFTWTLGGRELTFASSTNGAGSGGLITSNSSLILTPTWSNHSELLHCQARNKQNHPGLSISATLDIKVPPTVITMYESTDNITQTNGTSFVIKGVESEFICEVPGTRPAVSIEWSLGSWNITANESTDVVGADGLTTSRSTVRLSTTWNHHGELLQCSASNIDNWPAVNASVTLDVTVCPRIHITTCPLTATTGSNSSFRCVSESSNPEPDLMWFRDEEEQVNPAQPEITDGDYGGRVTTLNFTTGVLTEEDDGALYTCCARGNAFCPRVCDACLMNVAFHLSDVKSDPGLSAGRAIAIILSVAIIVVIVAGVMRHRRSTTKRSQGCQPAEHTGPESGKSDEGRYAAVEAGKNTGVRMQVMPPAERK
;
A
#
# COMPACT_ATOMS: atom_id res chain seq x y z
N MET A 1 -29.85 75.25 -26.93
CA MET A 1 -28.41 75.17 -27.26
C MET A 1 -27.64 74.74 -26.02
N ALA A 2 -26.45 74.14 -26.19
CA ALA A 2 -25.50 73.77 -25.12
C ALA A 2 -26.07 72.91 -23.96
N SER A 3 -25.96 71.58 -24.08
CA SER A 3 -25.92 70.71 -22.90
C SER A 3 -24.46 70.54 -22.47
N LYS A 4 -24.18 70.59 -21.16
CA LYS A 4 -22.81 70.48 -20.62
C LYS A 4 -22.40 69.01 -20.48
N VAL A 5 -21.43 68.57 -21.25
CA VAL A 5 -20.70 67.32 -20.95
C VAL A 5 -19.61 67.65 -19.94
N HIS A 6 -19.75 67.18 -18.70
CA HIS A 6 -18.61 67.05 -17.79
C HIS A 6 -17.94 65.71 -18.07
N VAL A 7 -16.82 65.73 -18.81
CA VAL A 7 -15.94 64.58 -18.90
C VAL A 7 -15.26 64.43 -17.54
N LEU A 8 -15.60 63.35 -16.82
CA LEU A 8 -14.94 63.02 -15.57
C LEU A 8 -13.51 62.56 -15.92
N CYS A 9 -12.50 63.30 -15.48
CA CYS A 9 -11.11 62.82 -15.53
C CYS A 9 -10.94 61.68 -14.54
N LEU A 10 -11.27 60.46 -14.97
CA LEU A 10 -10.74 59.25 -14.37
C LEU A 10 -9.24 59.26 -14.59
N ALA A 11 -8.52 59.72 -13.57
CA ALA A 11 -7.09 59.55 -13.48
C ALA A 11 -6.79 58.06 -13.35
N PHE A 12 -6.66 57.38 -14.49
CA PHE A 12 -5.92 56.14 -14.56
C PHE A 12 -4.51 56.44 -14.08
N ALA A 13 -4.26 56.14 -12.80
CA ALA A 13 -2.93 55.81 -12.36
C ALA A 13 -2.50 54.60 -13.20
N VAL A 14 -1.82 54.87 -14.31
CA VAL A 14 -1.01 53.88 -15.00
C VAL A 14 0.06 53.49 -13.99
N ALA A 15 -0.24 52.46 -13.20
CA ALA A 15 0.75 51.77 -12.42
C ALA A 15 1.81 51.34 -13.43
N CYS A 16 2.97 51.99 -13.36
CA CYS A 16 4.12 51.63 -14.18
C CYS A 16 4.69 50.34 -13.63
N PHE A 17 3.96 49.24 -13.85
CA PHE A 17 4.55 47.92 -13.88
C PHE A 17 5.67 47.99 -14.92
N PRO A 18 6.95 47.86 -14.52
CA PRO A 18 8.01 47.77 -15.51
C PRO A 18 7.69 46.57 -16.40
N TYR A 19 7.80 46.73 -17.71
CA TYR A 19 7.47 45.68 -18.66
C TYR A 19 8.41 44.48 -18.43
N THR A 20 7.96 43.47 -17.71
CA THR A 20 8.69 42.22 -17.45
C THR A 20 8.67 41.28 -18.67
N LEU A 21 8.80 41.86 -19.88
CA LEU A 21 9.06 41.14 -21.12
C LEU A 21 10.57 40.96 -21.28
N GLY A 22 11.09 39.90 -20.64
CA GLY A 22 12.40 39.32 -20.95
C GLY A 22 13.62 40.16 -20.56
N ARG A 23 14.51 39.58 -19.75
CA ARG A 23 15.91 40.04 -19.63
C ARG A 23 16.76 39.70 -20.88
N LEU A 24 16.12 39.50 -22.04
CA LEU A 24 16.72 39.29 -23.35
C LEU A 24 16.65 40.62 -24.12
N CYS A 25 17.77 41.12 -24.59
CA CYS A 25 17.86 42.28 -25.46
C CYS A 25 18.35 41.85 -26.85
N ASP A 26 17.42 41.84 -27.80
CA ASP A 26 17.63 41.61 -29.23
C ASP A 26 18.09 42.88 -29.98
N PHE A 27 18.28 43.99 -29.25
CA PHE A 27 18.56 45.34 -29.74
C PHE A 27 17.62 45.88 -30.84
N GLN A 28 16.51 45.19 -31.15
CA GLN A 28 15.61 45.56 -32.25
C GLN A 28 14.91 46.88 -31.96
N SER A 29 14.47 47.07 -30.70
CA SER A 29 13.73 48.26 -30.25
C SER A 29 14.56 49.30 -29.50
N GLY A 30 15.89 49.13 -29.38
CA GLY A 30 16.77 50.09 -28.68
C GLY A 30 17.99 49.44 -28.05
N MET A 31 18.43 49.96 -26.90
CA MET A 31 19.45 49.33 -26.04
C MET A 31 18.84 48.55 -24.86
N CYS A 32 17.50 48.41 -24.81
CA CYS A 32 16.77 47.97 -23.63
C CYS A 32 17.21 48.80 -22.40
N ASP A 33 17.47 48.18 -21.25
CA ASP A 33 18.01 48.85 -20.06
C ASP A 33 19.56 48.89 -20.00
N TRP A 34 20.26 48.57 -21.10
CA TRP A 34 21.72 48.68 -21.16
C TRP A 34 22.15 50.14 -21.35
N THR A 35 23.16 50.56 -20.59
CA THR A 35 23.68 51.93 -20.58
C THR A 35 25.14 51.97 -21.00
N GLN A 36 25.54 52.94 -21.81
CA GLN A 36 26.97 53.23 -22.02
C GLN A 36 27.63 53.67 -20.70
N SER A 37 28.92 53.38 -20.56
CA SER A 37 29.77 54.03 -19.57
C SER A 37 30.05 55.50 -19.95
N GLY A 38 30.53 56.27 -18.98
CA GLY A 38 31.04 57.65 -19.18
C GLY A 38 32.43 57.85 -18.55
N SER A 39 33.18 56.76 -18.37
CA SER A 39 34.51 56.72 -17.71
C SER A 39 35.59 56.00 -18.52
N ASP A 40 35.23 55.63 -19.74
CA ASP A 40 35.97 55.04 -20.84
C ASP A 40 36.09 56.07 -21.98
N ASN A 41 36.63 55.68 -23.14
CA ASN A 41 37.00 56.62 -24.20
C ASN A 41 36.41 56.28 -25.58
N TYR A 42 35.39 55.42 -25.60
CA TYR A 42 34.55 55.14 -26.77
C TYR A 42 33.19 54.55 -26.35
N ASN A 43 32.24 54.45 -27.28
CA ASN A 43 30.90 53.89 -27.02
C ASN A 43 30.60 52.69 -27.92
N TRP A 44 29.67 51.84 -27.47
CA TRP A 44 29.00 50.88 -28.34
C TRP A 44 27.88 51.58 -29.12
N PHE A 45 27.72 51.25 -30.40
CA PHE A 45 26.71 51.78 -31.29
C PHE A 45 25.72 50.69 -31.70
N ARG A 46 24.47 51.07 -31.98
CA ARG A 46 23.47 50.17 -32.55
C ARG A 46 23.53 50.25 -34.07
N LYS A 47 23.79 49.11 -34.72
CA LYS A 47 23.98 48.98 -36.17
C LYS A 47 22.80 48.25 -36.79
N TYR A 48 22.49 48.58 -38.04
CA TYR A 48 21.53 47.88 -38.88
C TYR A 48 22.25 47.34 -40.12
N GLY A 49 22.08 46.06 -40.42
CA GLY A 49 22.79 45.37 -41.51
C GLY A 49 24.32 45.46 -41.40
N GLN A 50 25.02 45.09 -42.47
CA GLN A 50 26.48 44.94 -42.49
C GLN A 50 27.26 46.19 -42.03
N THR A 51 28.35 45.96 -41.29
CA THR A 51 29.44 46.89 -40.95
C THR A 51 29.92 47.77 -42.10
N SER A 52 30.49 48.92 -41.75
CA SER A 52 30.91 49.94 -42.73
C SER A 52 32.28 49.62 -43.34
N THR A 53 33.14 48.94 -42.57
CA THR A 53 34.50 48.55 -42.95
C THR A 53 34.48 47.22 -43.71
N SER A 54 35.40 47.05 -44.67
CA SER A 54 35.47 45.83 -45.49
C SER A 54 36.22 44.71 -44.77
N ASN A 55 35.71 43.48 -44.85
CA ASN A 55 36.23 42.28 -44.17
C ASN A 55 36.23 42.40 -42.63
N THR A 56 35.20 43.04 -42.06
CA THR A 56 34.99 43.16 -40.61
C THR A 56 33.56 42.83 -40.21
N GLY A 57 33.36 42.41 -38.96
CA GLY A 57 32.05 42.24 -38.31
C GLY A 57 31.05 41.31 -39.03
N PRO A 58 29.78 41.35 -38.63
CA PRO A 58 28.74 40.52 -39.23
C PRO A 58 28.09 41.18 -40.47
N THR A 59 27.64 40.37 -41.42
CA THR A 59 26.81 40.79 -42.57
C THR A 59 25.35 41.06 -42.17
N TYR A 60 24.86 40.34 -41.16
CA TYR A 60 23.51 40.42 -40.64
C TYR A 60 23.49 40.15 -39.13
N ASP A 61 22.47 40.67 -38.46
CA ASP A 61 22.15 40.41 -37.05
C ASP A 61 21.93 38.92 -36.77
N LYS A 62 21.97 38.55 -35.49
CA LYS A 62 21.79 37.17 -35.04
C LYS A 62 20.30 36.83 -34.82
N THR A 63 19.45 37.80 -34.50
CA THR A 63 18.01 37.62 -34.24
C THR A 63 17.26 37.08 -35.47
N TYR A 64 17.39 37.74 -36.62
CA TYR A 64 16.74 37.43 -37.89
C TYR A 64 17.69 36.86 -38.96
N GLY A 65 19.00 36.89 -38.73
CA GLY A 65 19.99 36.14 -39.51
C GLY A 65 20.00 36.47 -41.01
N SER A 66 20.16 35.45 -41.84
CA SER A 66 20.30 35.59 -43.30
C SER A 66 19.06 36.12 -44.04
N THR A 67 18.02 36.56 -43.33
CA THR A 67 16.96 37.40 -43.92
C THR A 67 17.47 38.82 -44.18
N GLY A 68 18.43 39.32 -43.38
CA GLY A 68 19.11 40.60 -43.60
C GLY A 68 18.45 41.84 -42.99
N TYR A 69 17.47 41.69 -42.08
CA TYR A 69 16.68 42.80 -41.54
C TYR A 69 16.67 42.87 -39.99
N GLY A 70 17.79 43.25 -39.36
CA GLY A 70 17.82 43.46 -37.91
C GLY A 70 18.94 44.36 -37.39
N TYR A 71 19.00 44.47 -36.06
CA TYR A 71 19.86 45.37 -35.31
C TYR A 71 20.73 44.61 -34.31
N TYR A 72 21.97 45.06 -34.14
CA TYR A 72 22.90 44.54 -33.13
C TYR A 72 23.72 45.68 -32.51
N LEU A 73 24.45 45.42 -31.42
CA LEU A 73 25.44 46.38 -30.90
C LEU A 73 26.86 46.05 -31.40
N TYR A 74 27.63 47.07 -31.74
CA TYR A 74 29.05 46.93 -32.14
C TYR A 74 29.91 48.13 -31.73
N ILE A 75 31.22 47.97 -31.83
CA ILE A 75 32.14 49.10 -31.99
C ILE A 75 32.49 49.27 -33.48
N GLU A 76 32.49 50.52 -33.95
CA GLU A 76 32.97 50.90 -35.30
C GLU A 76 34.47 51.23 -35.21
N ALA A 77 35.32 50.27 -35.58
CA ALA A 77 36.75 50.38 -35.39
C ALA A 77 37.40 51.41 -36.35
N SER A 78 36.71 51.85 -37.42
CA SER A 78 37.19 52.98 -38.25
C SER A 78 37.28 54.29 -37.47
N ASN A 79 36.38 54.48 -36.49
CA ASN A 79 36.15 55.75 -35.81
C ASN A 79 36.70 55.77 -34.37
N MET A 80 37.52 54.79 -34.01
CA MET A 80 38.03 54.52 -32.67
C MET A 80 39.56 54.44 -32.71
N SER A 81 40.27 54.99 -31.71
CA SER A 81 41.74 54.92 -31.67
C SER A 81 42.25 53.53 -31.24
N PRO A 82 43.45 53.09 -31.67
CA PRO A 82 44.05 51.84 -31.19
C PRO A 82 44.15 51.80 -29.66
N ASN A 83 43.77 50.68 -29.05
CA ASN A 83 43.70 50.49 -27.59
C ASN A 83 42.67 51.36 -26.84
N ASN A 84 41.80 52.10 -27.53
CA ASN A 84 40.59 52.63 -26.87
C ASN A 84 39.70 51.48 -26.39
N VAL A 85 38.80 51.81 -25.46
CA VAL A 85 37.88 50.88 -24.80
C VAL A 85 36.47 51.46 -24.83
N ALA A 86 35.48 50.63 -25.17
CA ALA A 86 34.05 50.91 -25.02
C ALA A 86 33.43 49.92 -24.02
N VAL A 87 32.62 50.40 -23.09
CA VAL A 87 32.02 49.60 -22.01
C VAL A 87 30.52 49.78 -21.95
N LEU A 88 29.78 48.74 -22.35
CA LEU A 88 28.34 48.66 -22.15
C LEU A 88 28.06 48.06 -20.76
N LEU A 89 27.16 48.69 -19.99
CA LEU A 89 26.84 48.34 -18.60
C LEU A 89 25.39 47.84 -18.48
N SER A 90 25.20 46.71 -17.80
CA SER A 90 23.87 46.18 -17.45
C SER A 90 23.16 47.08 -16.43
N PRO A 91 21.86 46.89 -16.19
CA PRO A 91 21.20 47.28 -14.94
C PRO A 91 21.98 46.84 -13.69
N VAL A 92 21.72 47.50 -12.55
CA VAL A 92 22.34 47.14 -11.27
C VAL A 92 21.68 45.89 -10.70
N PHE A 93 22.48 44.86 -10.44
CA PHE A 93 22.09 43.71 -9.64
C PHE A 93 22.27 44.04 -8.15
N PRO A 94 21.19 44.12 -7.36
CA PRO A 94 21.29 44.30 -5.92
C PRO A 94 21.80 43.02 -5.26
N HIS A 95 22.66 43.16 -4.25
CA HIS A 95 23.18 42.05 -3.45
C HIS A 95 22.06 41.17 -2.86
N LYS A 96 22.32 39.87 -2.66
CA LYS A 96 21.38 38.86 -2.16
C LYS A 96 21.96 37.99 -1.04
N ASN A 97 22.90 38.51 -0.25
CA ASN A 97 23.52 37.79 0.86
C ASN A 97 24.11 36.43 0.44
N ASN A 98 24.76 36.40 -0.73
CA ASN A 98 25.41 35.25 -1.36
C ASN A 98 24.48 34.19 -1.99
N ARG A 99 23.20 34.50 -2.24
CA ARG A 99 22.20 33.51 -2.73
C ARG A 99 21.92 33.46 -4.23
N GLN A 100 22.35 34.46 -5.01
CA GLN A 100 22.11 34.50 -6.46
C GLN A 100 23.33 34.01 -7.26
N ILE A 101 23.08 33.24 -8.32
CA ILE A 101 24.05 32.97 -9.39
C ILE A 101 23.52 33.65 -10.65
N VAL A 102 24.15 34.76 -11.06
CA VAL A 102 23.74 35.54 -12.22
C VAL A 102 24.54 35.09 -13.44
N CYS A 103 23.84 34.68 -14.49
CA CYS A 103 24.43 34.26 -15.75
C CYS A 103 24.08 35.25 -16.86
N VAL A 104 25.04 35.55 -17.73
CA VAL A 104 24.84 36.27 -18.98
C VAL A 104 25.11 35.32 -20.14
N ARG A 105 24.14 35.21 -21.04
CA ARG A 105 24.24 34.47 -22.30
C ARG A 105 24.05 35.46 -23.44
N PHE A 106 24.90 35.39 -24.44
CA PHE A 106 24.87 36.33 -25.56
C PHE A 106 25.54 35.73 -26.78
N TRP A 107 25.28 36.33 -27.93
CA TRP A 107 25.96 36.02 -29.17
C TRP A 107 26.94 37.12 -29.53
N TYR A 108 28.07 36.75 -30.13
CA TYR A 108 29.10 37.69 -30.55
C TYR A 108 29.67 37.37 -31.93
N ASN A 109 30.16 38.42 -32.59
CA ASN A 109 30.95 38.35 -33.81
C ASN A 109 32.25 39.13 -33.62
N MET A 110 33.37 38.49 -33.99
CA MET A 110 34.72 39.04 -33.96
C MET A 110 35.42 38.63 -35.26
N TYR A 111 35.00 39.29 -36.35
CA TYR A 111 35.55 39.13 -37.69
C TYR A 111 36.36 40.37 -38.09
N GLY A 112 37.59 40.16 -38.56
CA GLY A 112 38.58 41.19 -38.85
C GLY A 112 40.01 40.65 -38.66
N TYR A 113 41.01 41.30 -39.25
CA TYR A 113 42.39 40.80 -39.25
C TYR A 113 43.15 41.21 -37.98
N TYR A 114 43.13 42.49 -37.62
CA TYR A 114 43.74 43.02 -36.39
C TYR A 114 42.72 43.16 -35.26
N MET A 115 41.99 42.09 -34.96
CA MET A 115 41.00 42.09 -33.87
C MET A 115 41.62 42.48 -32.53
N GLY A 116 40.88 43.33 -31.79
CA GLY A 116 41.13 43.63 -30.40
C GLY A 116 40.67 42.54 -29.43
N ILE A 117 40.12 42.96 -28.28
CA ILE A 117 39.74 42.07 -27.19
C ILE A 117 38.33 42.41 -26.69
N LEU A 118 37.44 41.42 -26.70
CA LEU A 118 36.13 41.47 -26.04
C LEU A 118 36.26 40.83 -24.65
N ARG A 119 35.73 41.46 -23.61
CA ARG A 119 35.64 40.88 -22.25
C ARG A 119 34.26 41.07 -21.66
N VAL A 120 33.83 40.08 -20.89
CA VAL A 120 32.71 40.21 -19.95
C VAL A 120 33.28 40.36 -18.54
N LYS A 121 32.85 41.40 -17.81
CA LYS A 121 33.32 41.70 -16.45
C LYS A 121 32.18 41.83 -15.44
N ARG A 122 32.44 41.41 -14.21
CA ARG A 122 31.65 41.74 -13.01
C ARG A 122 32.22 42.98 -12.34
N LEU A 123 31.46 44.06 -12.29
CA LEU A 123 31.85 45.35 -11.71
C LEU A 123 31.05 45.61 -10.43
N LEU A 124 31.69 45.88 -9.29
CA LEU A 124 30.98 46.35 -8.10
C LEU A 124 30.59 47.82 -8.29
N THR A 125 29.36 48.21 -7.95
CA THR A 125 28.91 49.62 -8.12
C THR A 125 29.64 50.62 -7.22
N SER A 126 30.41 50.11 -6.24
CA SER A 126 31.25 50.87 -5.33
C SER A 126 32.70 51.07 -5.82
N ARG A 127 33.05 50.60 -7.02
CA ARG A 127 34.44 50.65 -7.54
C ARG A 127 34.51 51.02 -9.03
N ASN A 128 35.69 51.50 -9.43
CA ASN A 128 35.99 51.87 -10.82
C ASN A 128 36.02 50.63 -11.75
N ILE A 129 35.63 50.81 -13.01
CA ILE A 129 35.53 49.75 -14.05
C ILE A 129 36.80 48.90 -14.15
N GLY A 130 37.98 49.52 -14.10
CA GLY A 130 39.28 48.83 -14.14
C GLY A 130 39.56 47.85 -12.99
N THR A 131 38.75 47.84 -11.94
CA THR A 131 38.84 46.85 -10.83
C THR A 131 37.90 45.65 -11.01
N GLY A 132 37.22 45.55 -12.16
CA GLY A 132 36.30 44.48 -12.51
C GLY A 132 36.96 43.10 -12.63
N ILE A 133 36.28 42.09 -12.11
CA ILE A 133 36.68 40.68 -12.29
C ILE A 133 36.23 40.23 -13.67
N THR A 134 37.16 39.73 -14.49
CA THR A 134 36.84 39.22 -15.83
C THR A 134 36.26 37.82 -15.72
N LEU A 135 35.08 37.61 -16.31
CA LEU A 135 34.37 36.33 -16.37
C LEU A 135 34.73 35.56 -17.66
N GLY A 136 34.98 36.28 -18.75
CA GLY A 136 35.47 35.71 -20.01
C GLY A 136 36.15 36.77 -20.87
N SER A 137 37.04 36.34 -21.76
CA SER A 137 37.87 37.19 -22.62
C SER A 137 38.15 36.48 -23.94
N TRP A 138 37.88 37.16 -25.05
CA TRP A 138 38.10 36.68 -26.43
C TRP A 138 38.95 37.67 -27.19
N SER A 139 39.80 37.18 -28.09
CA SER A 139 40.77 38.01 -28.84
C SER A 139 41.19 37.31 -30.13
N GLY A 140 41.69 38.07 -31.11
CA GLY A 140 41.92 37.55 -32.45
C GLY A 140 40.61 37.31 -33.22
N GLN A 141 40.71 36.86 -34.46
CA GLN A 141 39.53 36.52 -35.26
C GLN A 141 38.88 35.23 -34.72
N GLN A 142 37.62 35.30 -34.29
CA GLN A 142 36.85 34.16 -33.80
C GLN A 142 35.73 33.74 -34.77
N THR A 143 35.29 34.65 -35.65
CA THR A 143 34.15 34.43 -36.55
C THR A 143 34.46 34.82 -38.00
N SER A 144 33.45 34.71 -38.86
CA SER A 144 33.38 35.13 -40.25
C SER A 144 32.22 36.13 -40.43
N PRO A 145 31.94 36.68 -41.63
CA PRO A 145 30.82 37.61 -41.81
C PRO A 145 29.44 37.02 -41.49
N THR A 146 29.26 35.71 -41.69
CA THR A 146 27.96 35.05 -41.72
C THR A 146 27.65 34.17 -40.51
N ASN A 147 28.57 34.08 -39.54
CA ASN A 147 28.35 33.31 -38.31
C ASN A 147 28.57 34.14 -37.04
N TRP A 148 27.81 33.78 -36.02
CA TRP A 148 27.91 34.28 -34.66
C TRP A 148 28.28 33.10 -33.75
N LEU A 149 28.91 33.37 -32.60
CA LEU A 149 29.19 32.37 -31.56
C LEU A 149 28.43 32.73 -30.30
N GLU A 150 27.87 31.73 -29.62
CA GLU A 150 27.24 31.91 -28.30
C GLU A 150 28.31 31.86 -27.20
N ALA A 151 28.14 32.67 -26.16
CA ALA A 151 28.89 32.62 -24.92
C ALA A 151 27.91 32.65 -23.75
N ASN A 152 28.14 31.79 -22.75
CA ASN A 152 27.37 31.71 -21.52
C ASN A 152 28.33 31.76 -20.33
N LEU A 153 28.18 32.75 -19.45
CA LEU A 153 29.07 33.02 -18.33
C LEU A 153 28.28 33.31 -17.06
N CYS A 154 28.58 32.59 -15.98
CA CYS A 154 27.92 32.76 -14.68
C CYS A 154 28.87 33.36 -13.63
N THR A 155 28.30 34.09 -12.68
CA THR A 155 28.97 34.57 -11.47
C THR A 155 28.10 34.36 -10.24
N SER A 156 28.71 33.97 -9.13
CA SER A 156 28.12 34.13 -7.81
C SER A 156 27.92 35.60 -7.43
N ASP A 157 26.96 35.86 -6.56
CA ASP A 157 26.73 37.12 -5.88
C ASP A 157 28.02 37.63 -5.18
N PRO A 158 28.52 38.83 -5.49
CA PRO A 158 29.59 39.47 -4.75
C PRO A 158 29.06 40.20 -3.51
N THR A 159 29.95 40.64 -2.62
CA THR A 159 29.64 41.28 -1.32
C THR A 159 28.99 42.68 -1.39
N SER A 160 28.49 43.10 -2.55
CA SER A 160 27.80 44.39 -2.76
C SER A 160 27.06 44.38 -4.09
N ASN A 161 26.18 45.36 -4.31
CA ASN A 161 25.56 45.60 -5.61
C ASN A 161 26.60 45.64 -6.75
N PHE A 162 26.24 45.12 -7.93
CA PHE A 162 27.14 44.96 -9.06
C PHE A 162 26.45 45.16 -10.41
N ARG A 163 27.24 45.16 -11.49
CA ARG A 163 26.79 45.12 -12.89
C ARG A 163 27.59 44.08 -13.66
N ILE A 164 27.00 43.57 -14.74
CA ILE A 164 27.72 42.90 -15.83
C ILE A 164 28.12 43.98 -16.84
N ALA A 165 29.31 43.85 -17.43
CA ALA A 165 29.82 44.81 -18.40
C ALA A 165 30.48 44.13 -19.59
N PHE A 166 30.16 44.60 -20.80
CA PHE A 166 30.84 44.22 -22.05
C PHE A 166 31.90 45.27 -22.38
N GLU A 167 33.16 44.89 -22.22
CA GLU A 167 34.33 45.72 -22.51
C GLU A 167 34.93 45.31 -23.85
N ALA A 168 34.86 46.20 -24.86
CA ALA A 168 35.52 46.04 -26.14
C ALA A 168 36.75 46.95 -26.23
N THR A 169 37.95 46.36 -26.22
CA THR A 169 39.21 47.06 -26.50
C THR A 169 39.53 46.96 -27.99
N ARG A 170 39.70 48.08 -28.71
CA ARG A 170 40.00 48.06 -30.16
C ARG A 170 41.43 47.59 -30.43
N GLY A 171 41.61 46.75 -31.45
CA GLY A 171 42.91 46.33 -31.95
C GLY A 171 43.65 47.42 -32.76
N TYR A 172 44.73 47.00 -33.44
CA TYR A 172 45.69 47.92 -34.06
C TYR A 172 45.12 48.72 -35.24
N SER A 173 44.25 48.13 -36.05
CA SER A 173 43.63 48.81 -37.21
C SER A 173 42.11 48.93 -37.09
N ASP A 174 41.51 49.58 -38.08
CA ASP A 174 40.08 49.59 -38.37
C ASP A 174 39.49 48.19 -38.67
N THR A 175 40.31 47.20 -39.04
CA THR A 175 39.87 45.79 -39.17
C THR A 175 39.57 45.07 -37.82
N SER A 176 38.80 45.71 -36.93
CA SER A 176 38.60 45.28 -35.53
C SER A 176 37.15 45.43 -35.02
N ASP A 177 36.14 45.46 -35.89
CA ASP A 177 34.74 45.55 -35.46
C ASP A 177 34.33 44.33 -34.63
N MET A 178 33.87 44.59 -33.40
CA MET A 178 33.33 43.56 -32.50
C MET A 178 31.87 43.85 -32.26
N ALA A 179 31.02 42.83 -32.42
CA ALA A 179 29.58 42.92 -32.24
C ALA A 179 29.06 41.94 -31.19
N ILE A 180 27.97 42.33 -30.51
CA ILE A 180 27.18 41.50 -29.59
C ILE A 180 25.69 41.64 -29.91
N ASP A 181 24.95 40.55 -29.71
CA ASP A 181 23.53 40.44 -30.04
C ASP A 181 22.84 39.34 -29.19
N ASP A 182 21.51 39.28 -29.20
CA ASP A 182 20.69 38.32 -28.43
C ASP A 182 21.16 38.22 -26.95
N VAL A 183 21.31 39.37 -26.27
CA VAL A 183 21.94 39.46 -24.95
C VAL A 183 20.93 39.18 -23.83
N GLU A 184 21.03 38.02 -23.21
CA GLU A 184 20.18 37.49 -22.15
C GLU A 184 20.88 37.50 -20.79
N ILE A 185 20.21 37.95 -19.73
CA ILE A 185 20.68 37.73 -18.34
C ILE A 185 19.61 36.95 -17.57
N PHE A 186 20.01 35.93 -16.80
CA PHE A 186 19.12 35.17 -15.94
C PHE A 186 19.79 34.87 -14.59
N VAL A 187 18.99 34.52 -13.59
CA VAL A 187 19.46 33.98 -12.31
C VAL A 187 19.20 32.48 -12.33
N LEU A 188 20.22 31.68 -12.00
CA LEU A 188 20.05 30.25 -11.75
C LEU A 188 19.52 30.03 -10.33
N PRO A 189 18.54 29.13 -10.13
CA PRO A 189 18.08 28.74 -8.80
C PRO A 189 19.19 28.01 -8.05
N THR A 190 19.29 28.25 -6.75
CA THR A 190 20.30 27.64 -5.86
C THR A 190 19.75 26.48 -5.02
N GLU A 191 18.45 26.47 -4.76
CA GLU A 191 17.74 25.41 -4.04
C GLU A 191 16.36 25.14 -4.67
N ILE A 192 15.84 23.95 -4.42
CA ILE A 192 14.47 23.54 -4.75
C ILE A 192 13.95 22.73 -3.56
N THR A 193 12.68 22.94 -3.18
CA THR A 193 12.06 22.21 -2.07
C THR A 193 10.76 21.55 -2.53
N LEU A 194 10.42 20.46 -1.85
CA LEU A 194 9.17 19.72 -2.03
C LEU A 194 8.53 19.55 -0.65
N SER A 195 7.25 19.90 -0.54
CA SER A 195 6.42 19.61 0.61
C SER A 195 5.24 18.71 0.23
N ASP A 196 4.81 17.92 1.18
CA ASP A 196 3.59 17.11 1.16
C ASP A 196 2.60 17.63 2.23
N PRO A 197 1.46 16.96 2.49
CA PRO A 197 0.51 17.40 3.52
C PRO A 197 1.05 17.46 4.96
N THR A 198 2.20 16.83 5.25
CA THR A 198 2.83 16.80 6.58
C THR A 198 3.87 17.90 6.78
N GLY A 199 4.52 18.36 5.70
CA GLY A 199 5.51 19.43 5.75
C GLY A 199 6.55 19.38 4.64
N LEU A 200 7.67 20.06 4.84
CA LEU A 200 8.83 20.02 3.94
C LEU A 200 9.54 18.67 4.05
N LEU A 201 9.82 18.04 2.91
CA LEU A 201 10.60 16.79 2.87
C LEU A 201 12.10 17.09 3.11
N PRO A 202 12.83 16.22 3.83
CA PRO A 202 14.19 16.52 4.30
C PRO A 202 15.27 16.44 3.22
N SER A 203 15.01 15.74 2.12
CA SER A 203 15.95 15.53 1.01
C SER A 203 15.21 15.14 -0.27
N THR A 204 15.94 15.13 -1.39
CA THR A 204 15.60 14.31 -2.56
C THR A 204 15.42 12.85 -2.14
N ASP A 205 14.49 12.17 -2.81
CA ASP A 205 14.12 10.75 -2.67
C ASP A 205 13.60 10.34 -1.27
N ALA A 206 13.23 11.33 -0.44
CA ALA A 206 12.53 11.12 0.82
C ALA A 206 11.18 10.38 0.61
N ILE A 207 10.73 9.66 1.64
CA ILE A 207 9.45 8.94 1.60
C ILE A 207 8.31 9.88 2.00
N SER A 208 7.25 9.91 1.19
CA SER A 208 5.98 10.57 1.53
C SER A 208 4.91 9.50 1.77
N TYR A 209 4.26 9.55 2.93
CA TYR A 209 3.29 8.56 3.39
C TYR A 209 1.87 9.04 3.07
N LEU A 210 1.19 8.38 2.13
CA LEU A 210 -0.14 8.79 1.66
C LEU A 210 -1.17 7.68 1.85
N VAL A 211 -2.44 8.02 1.98
CA VAL A 211 -3.55 7.04 2.07
C VAL A 211 -4.22 6.87 0.71
N HIS A 212 -4.47 5.62 0.31
CA HIS A 212 -5.15 5.28 -0.93
C HIS A 212 -6.51 6.00 -1.05
N GLY A 213 -6.72 6.67 -2.18
CA GLY A 213 -7.97 7.36 -2.50
C GLY A 213 -8.14 8.73 -1.82
N VAL A 214 -7.15 9.20 -1.06
CA VAL A 214 -7.21 10.48 -0.34
C VAL A 214 -6.38 11.55 -1.05
N ASP A 215 -7.06 12.63 -1.46
CA ASP A 215 -6.43 13.78 -2.12
C ASP A 215 -5.31 14.39 -1.27
N SER A 216 -4.10 14.36 -1.83
CA SER A 216 -2.87 14.77 -1.16
C SER A 216 -2.21 15.91 -1.94
N GLN A 217 -2.12 17.10 -1.33
CA GLN A 217 -1.48 18.24 -1.96
C GLN A 217 0.05 18.21 -1.76
N PHE A 218 0.78 18.18 -2.87
CA PHE A 218 2.20 18.45 -2.94
C PHE A 218 2.45 19.89 -3.39
N THR A 219 3.52 20.51 -2.90
CA THR A 219 3.99 21.81 -3.41
C THR A 219 5.50 21.79 -3.62
N CYS A 220 5.91 22.15 -4.83
CA CYS A 220 7.30 22.28 -5.24
C CYS A 220 7.63 23.78 -5.36
N GLN A 221 8.67 24.23 -4.65
CA GLN A 221 9.03 25.64 -4.52
C GLN A 221 10.47 25.88 -4.98
N LEU A 222 10.65 26.95 -5.75
CA LEU A 222 11.92 27.38 -6.34
C LEU A 222 12.12 28.88 -6.06
N PRO A 223 12.83 29.25 -4.97
CA PRO A 223 13.09 30.63 -4.59
C PRO A 223 14.20 31.29 -5.42
N ASP A 224 14.35 32.61 -5.24
CA ASP A 224 15.47 33.43 -5.69
C ASP A 224 15.87 33.26 -7.19
N ILE A 225 14.88 33.06 -8.09
CA ILE A 225 15.05 32.95 -9.55
C ILE A 225 14.54 34.20 -10.29
N ASP A 226 15.09 34.50 -11.48
CA ASP A 226 14.54 35.50 -12.42
C ASP A 226 15.04 35.20 -13.85
N PRO A 227 14.15 35.03 -14.86
CA PRO A 227 12.69 35.04 -14.75
C PRO A 227 12.12 33.80 -14.05
N GLY A 228 10.85 33.93 -13.63
CA GLY A 228 10.12 32.91 -12.89
C GLY A 228 9.98 31.59 -13.65
N ALA A 229 9.93 30.48 -12.92
CA ALA A 229 10.05 29.14 -13.48
C ALA A 229 8.79 28.62 -14.20
N SER A 230 9.00 27.48 -14.85
CA SER A 230 8.03 26.52 -15.35
C SER A 230 8.31 25.17 -14.66
N PHE A 231 7.28 24.34 -14.48
CA PHE A 231 7.36 23.10 -13.73
C PHE A 231 6.78 21.93 -14.53
N THR A 232 7.48 20.80 -14.50
CA THR A 232 7.01 19.51 -15.02
C THR A 232 6.96 18.54 -13.84
N TRP A 233 5.78 17.93 -13.63
CA TRP A 233 5.60 16.87 -12.64
C TRP A 233 5.53 15.53 -13.35
N THR A 234 6.17 14.51 -12.80
CA THR A 234 6.01 13.12 -13.26
C THR A 234 5.80 12.18 -12.08
N LEU A 235 5.06 11.10 -12.30
CA LEU A 235 4.88 9.99 -11.35
C LEU A 235 5.19 8.68 -12.09
N GLY A 236 6.15 7.91 -11.58
CA GLY A 236 6.64 6.69 -12.27
C GLY A 236 7.18 6.99 -13.67
N GLY A 237 7.70 8.21 -13.91
CA GLY A 237 8.14 8.71 -15.21
C GLY A 237 7.02 9.18 -16.17
N ARG A 238 5.75 9.16 -15.74
CA ARG A 238 4.58 9.62 -16.53
C ARG A 238 4.24 11.06 -16.18
N GLU A 239 4.07 11.93 -17.17
CA GLU A 239 3.81 13.37 -16.95
C GLU A 239 2.40 13.64 -16.39
N LEU A 240 2.31 14.58 -15.43
CA LEU A 240 1.07 14.99 -14.76
C LEU A 240 0.70 16.43 -15.15
N THR A 241 -0.42 16.59 -15.87
CA THR A 241 -0.80 17.86 -16.51
C THR A 241 -1.74 18.75 -15.69
N PHE A 242 -2.12 18.33 -14.48
CA PHE A 242 -3.09 19.01 -13.60
C PHE A 242 -2.44 19.82 -12.47
N ALA A 243 -1.13 20.01 -12.50
CA ALA A 243 -0.43 20.92 -11.59
C ALA A 243 -0.73 22.39 -11.92
N SER A 244 -0.87 23.21 -10.88
CA SER A 244 -0.94 24.67 -11.00
C SER A 244 0.45 25.29 -10.77
N SER A 245 0.71 26.48 -11.29
CA SER A 245 1.97 27.21 -11.06
C SER A 245 1.75 28.70 -10.83
N THR A 246 2.42 29.28 -9.84
CA THR A 246 2.35 30.71 -9.50
C THR A 246 3.74 31.31 -9.32
N ASN A 247 3.86 32.62 -9.52
CA ASN A 247 5.10 33.38 -9.34
C ASN A 247 4.84 34.49 -8.33
N GLY A 248 5.43 34.38 -7.14
CA GLY A 248 5.35 35.37 -6.07
C GLY A 248 6.57 36.28 -6.03
N ALA A 249 6.43 37.45 -5.40
CA ALA A 249 7.57 38.32 -5.11
C ALA A 249 8.46 37.66 -4.03
N GLY A 250 9.68 37.29 -4.41
CA GLY A 250 10.72 36.73 -3.53
C GLY A 250 11.58 37.81 -2.88
N SER A 251 12.76 37.43 -2.40
CA SER A 251 13.60 38.36 -1.62
C SER A 251 14.22 39.44 -2.51
N GLY A 252 13.95 40.71 -2.21
CA GLY A 252 14.65 41.86 -2.80
C GLY A 252 14.58 41.96 -4.33
N GLY A 253 13.44 41.57 -4.92
CA GLY A 253 13.15 41.72 -6.36
C GLY A 253 13.33 40.47 -7.21
N LEU A 254 13.79 39.34 -6.64
CA LEU A 254 13.73 38.04 -7.31
C LEU A 254 12.32 37.43 -7.21
N ILE A 255 12.06 36.37 -7.98
CA ILE A 255 10.78 35.66 -7.99
C ILE A 255 10.92 34.37 -7.16
N THR A 256 9.92 34.08 -6.34
CA THR A 256 9.71 32.73 -5.81
C THR A 256 8.66 32.05 -6.67
N SER A 257 9.07 30.99 -7.37
CA SER A 257 8.19 30.23 -8.26
C SER A 257 7.68 29.01 -7.51
N ASN A 258 6.37 28.80 -7.50
CA ASN A 258 5.72 27.68 -6.81
C ASN A 258 4.89 26.88 -7.81
N SER A 259 4.82 25.56 -7.63
CA SER A 259 3.83 24.71 -8.29
C SER A 259 3.18 23.78 -7.28
N SER A 260 1.85 23.65 -7.36
CA SER A 260 1.08 22.79 -6.46
C SER A 260 0.30 21.75 -7.28
N LEU A 261 0.40 20.50 -6.85
CA LEU A 261 -0.18 19.30 -7.44
C LEU A 261 -1.12 18.67 -6.39
N ILE A 262 -2.35 18.32 -6.77
CA ILE A 262 -3.24 17.50 -5.93
C ILE A 262 -3.25 16.10 -6.52
N LEU A 263 -2.77 15.11 -5.77
CA LEU A 263 -2.66 13.72 -6.19
C LEU A 263 -3.62 12.85 -5.38
N THR A 264 -4.48 12.09 -6.05
CA THR A 264 -5.32 11.04 -5.46
C THR A 264 -4.65 9.68 -5.73
N PRO A 265 -3.91 9.08 -4.78
CA PRO A 265 -3.09 7.92 -5.08
C PRO A 265 -3.88 6.61 -5.11
N THR A 266 -3.57 5.76 -6.09
CA THR A 266 -4.01 4.36 -6.10
C THR A 266 -3.02 3.49 -5.31
N TRP A 267 -3.47 2.33 -4.83
CA TRP A 267 -2.58 1.33 -4.22
C TRP A 267 -1.42 0.91 -5.13
N SER A 268 -1.56 1.05 -6.46
CA SER A 268 -0.53 0.72 -7.45
C SER A 268 0.58 1.75 -7.59
N ASN A 269 0.41 2.96 -7.06
CA ASN A 269 1.43 4.02 -7.07
C ASN A 269 2.47 3.87 -5.92
N HIS A 270 2.44 2.76 -5.19
CA HIS A 270 3.39 2.48 -4.11
C HIS A 270 4.79 2.19 -4.66
N SER A 271 5.81 2.79 -4.03
CA SER A 271 7.19 2.84 -4.52
C SER A 271 7.38 3.52 -5.89
N GLU A 272 6.36 4.18 -6.46
CA GLU A 272 6.57 5.07 -7.60
C GLU A 272 7.24 6.38 -7.13
N LEU A 273 8.12 6.91 -7.99
CA LEU A 273 8.81 8.18 -7.76
C LEU A 273 7.93 9.33 -8.25
N LEU A 274 7.50 10.21 -7.34
CA LEU A 274 6.94 11.51 -7.67
C LEU A 274 8.10 12.49 -7.85
N HIS A 275 8.25 13.09 -9.03
CA HIS A 275 9.37 13.94 -9.39
C HIS A 275 8.89 15.29 -9.91
N CYS A 276 9.28 16.37 -9.23
CA CYS A 276 9.15 17.74 -9.68
C CYS A 276 10.45 18.18 -10.36
N GLN A 277 10.37 18.58 -11.63
CA GLN A 277 11.44 19.29 -12.31
C GLN A 277 11.02 20.75 -12.56
N ALA A 278 11.85 21.69 -12.11
CA ALA A 278 11.68 23.10 -12.41
C ALA A 278 12.69 23.53 -13.49
N ARG A 279 12.25 24.38 -14.42
CA ARG A 279 13.09 24.99 -15.46
C ARG A 279 12.81 26.47 -15.53
N ASN A 280 13.83 27.30 -15.74
CA ASN A 280 13.59 28.70 -16.10
C ASN A 280 12.82 28.75 -17.44
N LYS A 281 11.94 29.73 -17.65
CA LYS A 281 11.08 29.85 -18.85
C LYS A 281 11.84 29.88 -20.19
N GLN A 282 13.13 30.20 -20.17
CA GLN A 282 14.04 30.14 -21.31
C GLN A 282 14.65 28.73 -21.54
N ASN A 283 14.11 27.69 -20.90
CA ASN A 283 14.53 26.28 -20.96
C ASN A 283 15.98 26.02 -20.52
N HIS A 284 16.52 26.89 -19.66
CA HIS A 284 17.80 26.67 -18.99
C HIS A 284 17.76 25.48 -18.02
N PRO A 285 18.91 24.83 -17.75
CA PRO A 285 19.00 23.79 -16.72
C PRO A 285 18.58 24.37 -15.37
N GLY A 286 17.45 23.89 -14.85
CA GLY A 286 16.98 24.16 -13.50
C GLY A 286 17.22 22.98 -12.57
N LEU A 287 16.58 23.01 -11.40
CA LEU A 287 16.71 21.99 -10.38
C LEU A 287 15.51 21.02 -10.42
N SER A 288 15.71 19.83 -9.85
CA SER A 288 14.66 18.83 -9.70
C SER A 288 14.75 18.14 -8.36
N ILE A 289 13.61 17.74 -7.81
CA ILE A 289 13.48 17.03 -6.54
C ILE A 289 12.40 15.95 -6.67
N SER A 290 12.63 14.84 -6.00
CA SER A 290 11.75 13.68 -6.02
C SER A 290 11.43 13.17 -4.62
N ALA A 291 10.34 12.43 -4.51
CA ALA A 291 9.91 11.70 -3.32
C ALA A 291 9.41 10.31 -3.73
N THR A 292 9.66 9.31 -2.90
CA THR A 292 9.13 7.95 -3.09
C THR A 292 7.79 7.83 -2.36
N LEU A 293 6.75 7.36 -3.04
CA LEU A 293 5.40 7.28 -2.45
C LEU A 293 5.18 5.96 -1.69
N ASP A 294 4.97 6.03 -0.38
CA ASP A 294 4.51 4.91 0.43
C ASP A 294 2.99 4.97 0.58
N ILE A 295 2.28 4.39 -0.41
CA ILE A 295 0.82 4.36 -0.41
C ILE A 295 0.29 3.30 0.56
N LYS A 296 -0.27 3.77 1.66
CA LYS A 296 -1.02 3.04 2.67
C LYS A 296 -2.41 2.66 2.18
N VAL A 297 -2.90 1.48 2.56
CA VAL A 297 -4.23 0.97 2.21
C VAL A 297 -4.93 0.46 3.48
N PRO A 298 -5.99 1.12 3.95
CA PRO A 298 -6.70 0.73 5.16
C PRO A 298 -7.57 -0.50 4.94
N PRO A 299 -7.83 -1.29 6.01
CA PRO A 299 -8.78 -2.40 5.93
C PRO A 299 -10.20 -1.85 5.72
N THR A 300 -10.86 -2.30 4.65
CA THR A 300 -12.24 -1.93 4.31
C THR A 300 -13.20 -3.10 4.25
N VAL A 301 -12.67 -4.33 4.24
CA VAL A 301 -13.41 -5.59 4.19
C VAL A 301 -12.78 -6.56 5.19
N ILE A 302 -13.62 -7.22 5.98
CA ILE A 302 -13.25 -8.29 6.90
C ILE A 302 -14.30 -9.38 6.76
N THR A 303 -13.86 -10.63 6.72
CA THR A 303 -14.75 -11.80 6.56
C THR A 303 -14.48 -12.82 7.65
N MET A 304 -15.54 -13.49 8.11
CA MET A 304 -15.46 -14.64 9.01
C MET A 304 -16.22 -15.82 8.37
N TYR A 305 -15.71 -17.03 8.56
CA TYR A 305 -16.35 -18.27 8.13
C TYR A 305 -15.87 -19.47 8.96
N GLU A 306 -16.69 -20.52 8.96
CA GLU A 306 -16.32 -21.82 9.53
C GLU A 306 -15.68 -22.72 8.44
N SER A 307 -14.61 -23.42 8.82
CA SER A 307 -13.70 -24.16 7.92
C SER A 307 -14.40 -25.31 7.18
N THR A 308 -15.46 -25.90 7.76
CA THR A 308 -16.25 -26.98 7.16
C THR A 308 -17.12 -26.54 5.98
N ASP A 309 -17.61 -25.30 6.04
CA ASP A 309 -18.73 -24.85 5.21
C ASP A 309 -18.26 -24.06 3.97
N ASN A 310 -17.11 -23.38 4.06
CA ASN A 310 -16.63 -22.39 3.08
C ASN A 310 -17.66 -21.27 2.75
N ILE A 311 -18.69 -21.11 3.57
CA ILE A 311 -19.72 -20.06 3.44
C ILE A 311 -19.31 -18.89 4.34
N THR A 312 -19.17 -17.70 3.75
CA THR A 312 -18.90 -16.46 4.48
C THR A 312 -20.09 -16.07 5.36
N GLN A 313 -19.99 -16.36 6.66
CA GLN A 313 -20.97 -15.97 7.67
C GLN A 313 -20.47 -14.70 8.39
N THR A 314 -20.76 -13.54 7.82
CA THR A 314 -20.59 -12.25 8.51
C THR A 314 -21.93 -11.81 9.10
N ASN A 315 -22.00 -11.61 10.41
CA ASN A 315 -23.18 -11.20 11.17
C ASN A 315 -24.34 -12.23 11.09
N GLY A 316 -23.98 -13.52 11.02
CA GLY A 316 -24.92 -14.65 11.00
C GLY A 316 -24.87 -15.51 12.26
N THR A 317 -25.41 -16.72 12.16
CA THR A 317 -25.44 -17.72 13.25
C THR A 317 -24.73 -19.00 12.81
N SER A 318 -23.68 -19.41 13.52
CA SER A 318 -22.95 -20.65 13.24
C SER A 318 -23.41 -21.76 14.19
N PHE A 319 -23.74 -22.93 13.62
CA PHE A 319 -24.32 -24.07 14.33
C PHE A 319 -23.23 -25.06 14.75
N VAL A 320 -22.79 -24.97 16.00
CA VAL A 320 -21.61 -25.68 16.51
C VAL A 320 -22.00 -26.75 17.53
N ILE A 321 -21.43 -27.95 17.44
CA ILE A 321 -21.78 -29.05 18.35
C ILE A 321 -20.94 -28.96 19.63
N LYS A 322 -21.60 -28.95 20.79
CA LYS A 322 -20.95 -28.89 22.11
C LYS A 322 -19.85 -29.94 22.27
N GLY A 323 -18.65 -29.49 22.63
CA GLY A 323 -17.48 -30.33 22.85
C GLY A 323 -16.83 -30.88 21.58
N VAL A 324 -17.30 -30.50 20.39
CA VAL A 324 -16.59 -30.71 19.12
C VAL A 324 -15.75 -29.48 18.83
N GLU A 325 -14.52 -29.70 18.35
CA GLU A 325 -13.62 -28.61 17.96
C GLU A 325 -14.06 -28.02 16.62
N SER A 326 -14.55 -26.77 16.65
CA SER A 326 -15.03 -26.01 15.49
C SER A 326 -13.95 -25.00 15.08
N GLU A 327 -13.63 -24.88 13.78
CA GLU A 327 -12.52 -24.04 13.29
C GLU A 327 -13.05 -22.81 12.54
N PHE A 328 -12.82 -21.63 13.10
CA PHE A 328 -13.21 -20.34 12.54
C PHE A 328 -12.02 -19.61 11.95
N ILE A 329 -12.18 -19.10 10.73
CA ILE A 329 -11.18 -18.33 10.00
C ILE A 329 -11.70 -16.90 9.84
N CYS A 330 -10.83 -15.93 10.10
CA CYS A 330 -11.06 -14.51 9.87
C CYS A 330 -10.01 -13.97 8.90
N GLU A 331 -10.44 -13.27 7.85
CA GLU A 331 -9.59 -12.86 6.74
C GLU A 331 -9.85 -11.42 6.31
N VAL A 332 -8.76 -10.65 6.17
CA VAL A 332 -8.73 -9.22 5.83
C VAL A 332 -7.80 -9.02 4.62
N PRO A 333 -8.34 -9.03 3.39
CA PRO A 333 -7.55 -8.87 2.17
C PRO A 333 -7.22 -7.41 1.85
N GLY A 334 -6.17 -7.20 1.05
CA GLY A 334 -5.91 -5.93 0.35
C GLY A 334 -5.31 -4.79 1.20
N THR A 335 -4.68 -5.10 2.32
CA THR A 335 -4.17 -4.09 3.28
C THR A 335 -2.70 -3.71 3.03
N ARG A 336 -2.29 -2.50 3.45
CA ARG A 336 -0.87 -2.13 3.56
C ARG A 336 -0.66 -1.00 4.58
N PRO A 337 0.05 -1.24 5.71
CA PRO A 337 0.67 -2.50 6.13
C PRO A 337 -0.36 -3.59 6.46
N ALA A 338 0.14 -4.79 6.79
CA ALA A 338 -0.64 -5.88 7.37
C ALA A 338 -1.42 -5.44 8.63
N VAL A 339 -2.47 -6.19 8.97
CA VAL A 339 -3.32 -5.91 10.14
C VAL A 339 -3.13 -6.97 11.24
N SER A 340 -3.19 -6.53 12.49
CA SER A 340 -3.32 -7.42 13.65
C SER A 340 -4.78 -7.82 13.80
N ILE A 341 -5.06 -9.12 13.92
CA ILE A 341 -6.41 -9.66 14.15
C ILE A 341 -6.49 -10.20 15.58
N GLU A 342 -7.36 -9.61 16.39
CA GLU A 342 -7.68 -10.05 17.75
C GLU A 342 -9.05 -10.74 17.79
N TRP A 343 -9.20 -11.76 18.65
CA TRP A 343 -10.44 -12.53 18.79
C TRP A 343 -11.06 -12.36 20.18
N SER A 344 -12.39 -12.38 20.24
CA SER A 344 -13.16 -12.37 21.49
C SER A 344 -14.43 -13.23 21.38
N LEU A 345 -14.80 -13.91 22.46
CA LEU A 345 -16.07 -14.61 22.62
C LEU A 345 -16.83 -14.01 23.80
N GLY A 346 -17.95 -13.36 23.52
CA GLY A 346 -18.68 -12.56 24.51
C GLY A 346 -17.80 -11.45 25.08
N SER A 347 -17.45 -11.54 26.36
CA SER A 347 -16.55 -10.62 27.07
C SER A 347 -15.10 -11.14 27.23
N TRP A 348 -14.76 -12.30 26.66
CA TRP A 348 -13.45 -12.94 26.85
C TRP A 348 -12.59 -12.87 25.59
N ASN A 349 -11.39 -12.30 25.69
CA ASN A 349 -10.41 -12.36 24.61
C ASN A 349 -9.88 -13.80 24.44
N ILE A 350 -9.79 -14.27 23.20
CA ILE A 350 -9.26 -15.59 22.85
C ILE A 350 -7.98 -15.42 22.03
N THR A 351 -6.98 -16.26 22.30
CA THR A 351 -5.74 -16.31 21.52
C THR A 351 -5.96 -17.11 20.24
N ALA A 352 -5.57 -16.56 19.08
CA ALA A 352 -5.57 -17.29 17.82
C ALA A 352 -4.67 -18.53 17.87
N ASN A 353 -5.05 -19.60 17.18
CA ASN A 353 -4.24 -20.80 17.01
C ASN A 353 -3.15 -20.61 15.95
N GLU A 354 -3.46 -19.83 14.91
CA GLU A 354 -2.57 -19.50 13.81
C GLU A 354 -2.93 -18.11 13.26
N SER A 355 -1.91 -17.33 12.86
CA SER A 355 -2.08 -16.07 12.12
C SER A 355 -0.98 -15.96 11.06
N THR A 356 -1.36 -15.56 9.84
CA THR A 356 -0.50 -15.54 8.66
C THR A 356 -0.76 -14.32 7.80
N ASP A 357 0.31 -13.62 7.42
CA ASP A 357 0.28 -12.54 6.43
C ASP A 357 0.80 -13.04 5.09
N VAL A 358 -0.02 -12.92 4.03
CA VAL A 358 0.34 -13.30 2.66
C VAL A 358 0.36 -12.06 1.78
N VAL A 359 1.53 -11.72 1.26
CA VAL A 359 1.70 -10.59 0.31
C VAL A 359 1.37 -11.08 -1.10
N GLY A 360 0.40 -10.43 -1.74
CA GLY A 360 -0.02 -10.69 -3.12
C GLY A 360 0.96 -10.14 -4.15
N ALA A 361 0.76 -10.52 -5.42
CA ALA A 361 1.55 -10.02 -6.56
C ALA A 361 1.29 -8.53 -6.88
N ASP A 362 0.26 -7.94 -6.26
CA ASP A 362 -0.08 -6.51 -6.23
C ASP A 362 0.67 -5.72 -5.13
N GLY A 363 1.43 -6.40 -4.27
CA GLY A 363 2.09 -5.80 -3.13
C GLY A 363 1.14 -5.39 -1.99
N LEU A 364 -0.05 -5.98 -1.93
CA LEU A 364 -0.99 -5.84 -0.79
C LEU A 364 -0.92 -7.10 0.08
N THR A 365 -1.30 -6.96 1.35
CA THR A 365 -1.30 -8.08 2.31
C THR A 365 -2.72 -8.56 2.55
N THR A 366 -2.91 -9.87 2.49
CA THR A 366 -4.05 -10.55 3.08
C THR A 366 -3.62 -11.13 4.42
N SER A 367 -4.14 -10.55 5.50
CA SER A 367 -3.94 -11.04 6.86
C SER A 367 -5.05 -12.03 7.19
N ARG A 368 -4.69 -13.26 7.58
CA ARG A 368 -5.60 -14.32 8.01
C ARG A 368 -5.27 -14.72 9.44
N SER A 369 -6.30 -14.98 10.24
CA SER A 369 -6.18 -15.57 11.57
C SER A 369 -7.20 -16.69 11.75
N THR A 370 -6.85 -17.73 12.51
CA THR A 370 -7.65 -18.93 12.71
C THR A 370 -7.76 -19.24 14.20
N VAL A 371 -8.96 -19.55 14.68
CA VAL A 371 -9.23 -19.98 16.05
C VAL A 371 -10.02 -21.30 16.07
N ARG A 372 -9.68 -22.19 16.99
CA ARG A 372 -10.37 -23.47 17.22
C ARG A 372 -11.06 -23.47 18.56
N LEU A 373 -12.36 -23.75 18.56
CA LEU A 373 -13.23 -23.62 19.71
C LEU A 373 -13.92 -24.94 20.02
N SER A 374 -13.65 -25.50 21.19
CA SER A 374 -14.47 -26.56 21.78
C SER A 374 -15.57 -25.90 22.62
N THR A 375 -16.79 -25.81 22.09
CA THR A 375 -17.87 -25.03 22.71
C THR A 375 -18.53 -25.76 23.89
N THR A 376 -19.14 -24.98 24.78
CA THR A 376 -19.88 -25.46 25.95
C THR A 376 -21.19 -24.69 26.08
N TRP A 377 -22.11 -25.17 26.93
CA TRP A 377 -23.44 -24.58 27.16
C TRP A 377 -23.42 -23.05 27.32
N ASN A 378 -22.44 -22.52 28.04
CA ASN A 378 -22.27 -21.09 28.33
C ASN A 378 -21.86 -20.25 27.11
N HIS A 379 -21.69 -20.85 25.92
CA HIS A 379 -21.38 -20.14 24.67
C HIS A 379 -22.59 -20.10 23.71
N HIS A 380 -23.74 -20.70 24.05
CA HIS A 380 -24.96 -20.55 23.25
C HIS A 380 -25.46 -19.10 23.34
N GLY A 381 -25.70 -18.46 22.18
CA GLY A 381 -26.11 -17.07 22.09
C GLY A 381 -24.97 -16.05 22.27
N GLU A 382 -23.76 -16.50 22.62
CA GLU A 382 -22.59 -15.60 22.74
C GLU A 382 -22.05 -15.21 21.37
N LEU A 383 -21.45 -14.02 21.31
CA LEU A 383 -20.90 -13.44 20.09
C LEU A 383 -19.42 -13.81 19.94
N LEU A 384 -19.07 -14.60 18.93
CA LEU A 384 -17.69 -14.74 18.47
C LEU A 384 -17.37 -13.58 17.54
N GLN A 385 -16.32 -12.82 17.82
CA GLN A 385 -15.89 -11.68 17.03
C GLN A 385 -14.39 -11.76 16.73
N CYS A 386 -14.00 -11.39 15.51
CA CYS A 386 -12.64 -10.97 15.18
C CYS A 386 -12.62 -9.46 14.88
N SER A 387 -11.56 -8.79 15.29
CA SER A 387 -11.36 -7.35 15.15
C SER A 387 -9.96 -7.09 14.58
N ALA A 388 -9.90 -6.37 13.46
CA ALA A 388 -8.66 -6.08 12.75
C ALA A 388 -8.25 -4.60 12.90
N SER A 389 -7.02 -4.38 13.34
CA SER A 389 -6.42 -3.06 13.58
C SER A 389 -5.01 -2.97 13.00
N ASN A 390 -4.44 -1.77 12.90
CA ASN A 390 -3.11 -1.57 12.33
C ASN A 390 -2.29 -0.50 13.09
N ILE A 391 -0.99 -0.44 12.80
CA ILE A 391 -0.03 0.47 13.45
C ILE A 391 -0.32 1.96 13.19
N ASP A 392 -0.96 2.30 12.08
CA ASP A 392 -1.33 3.68 11.73
C ASP A 392 -2.63 4.16 12.43
N ASN A 393 -3.22 3.32 13.31
CA ASN A 393 -4.42 3.60 14.13
C ASN A 393 -5.66 4.03 13.32
N TRP A 394 -5.91 3.40 12.17
CA TRP A 394 -7.17 3.58 11.46
C TRP A 394 -8.35 2.93 12.22
N PRO A 395 -9.62 3.30 11.92
CA PRO A 395 -10.78 2.65 12.50
C PRO A 395 -10.73 1.13 12.28
N ALA A 396 -10.78 0.37 13.36
CA ALA A 396 -10.77 -1.08 13.30
C ALA A 396 -12.03 -1.60 12.60
N VAL A 397 -11.87 -2.64 11.79
CA VAL A 397 -12.99 -3.36 11.17
C VAL A 397 -13.21 -4.67 11.92
N ASN A 398 -14.46 -5.03 12.17
CA ASN A 398 -14.82 -6.26 12.89
C ASN A 398 -15.84 -7.10 12.10
N ALA A 399 -15.75 -8.41 12.27
CA ALA A 399 -16.76 -9.37 11.83
C ALA A 399 -17.11 -10.28 13.01
N SER A 400 -18.36 -10.71 13.09
CA SER A 400 -18.83 -11.58 14.16
C SER A 400 -19.92 -12.55 13.73
N VAL A 401 -20.10 -13.61 14.52
CA VAL A 401 -21.21 -14.58 14.43
C VAL A 401 -21.74 -14.87 15.82
N THR A 402 -23.05 -15.11 15.93
CA THR A 402 -23.64 -15.67 17.14
C THR A 402 -23.48 -17.18 17.11
N LEU A 403 -22.99 -17.79 18.20
CA LEU A 403 -22.83 -19.24 18.27
C LEU A 403 -24.13 -19.91 18.73
N ASP A 404 -24.70 -20.78 17.90
CA ASP A 404 -25.77 -21.69 18.30
C ASP A 404 -25.18 -23.04 18.68
N VAL A 405 -24.94 -23.23 19.99
CA VAL A 405 -24.35 -24.46 20.52
C VAL A 405 -25.41 -25.57 20.57
N THR A 406 -25.36 -26.46 19.59
CA THR A 406 -26.19 -27.68 19.51
C THR A 406 -25.77 -28.67 20.61
N VAL A 407 -26.76 -29.18 21.34
CA VAL A 407 -26.58 -30.18 22.41
C VAL A 407 -27.61 -31.29 22.26
N CYS A 408 -27.14 -32.49 21.91
CA CYS A 408 -28.02 -33.64 21.72
C CYS A 408 -28.63 -34.12 23.05
N PRO A 409 -29.91 -34.53 23.03
CA PRO A 409 -30.61 -35.01 24.22
C PRO A 409 -29.99 -36.29 24.78
N ARG A 410 -30.28 -36.54 26.06
CA ARG A 410 -30.29 -37.87 26.66
C ARG A 410 -31.69 -38.14 27.15
N ILE A 411 -32.14 -39.39 27.06
CA ILE A 411 -33.51 -39.78 27.33
C ILE A 411 -33.54 -40.69 28.56
N HIS A 412 -34.54 -40.50 29.42
CA HIS A 412 -34.75 -41.30 30.63
C HIS A 412 -36.24 -41.59 30.82
N ILE A 413 -36.60 -42.86 31.03
CA ILE A 413 -37.95 -43.27 31.44
C ILE A 413 -38.06 -43.10 32.96
N THR A 414 -38.52 -41.93 33.41
CA THR A 414 -38.68 -41.60 34.85
C THR A 414 -39.82 -42.36 35.52
N THR A 415 -40.73 -42.96 34.75
CA THR A 415 -41.82 -43.80 35.28
C THR A 415 -42.03 -44.99 34.36
N CYS A 416 -41.74 -46.18 34.88
CA CYS A 416 -42.05 -47.46 34.27
C CYS A 416 -42.78 -48.33 35.32
N PRO A 417 -43.97 -48.89 35.01
CA PRO A 417 -44.71 -49.73 35.95
C PRO A 417 -44.08 -51.12 36.07
N LEU A 418 -43.29 -51.33 37.13
CA LEU A 418 -42.60 -52.60 37.41
C LEU A 418 -43.54 -53.73 37.90
N THR A 419 -44.79 -53.41 38.25
CA THR A 419 -45.83 -54.37 38.66
C THR A 419 -47.20 -53.84 38.23
N ALA A 420 -47.60 -54.11 36.99
CA ALA A 420 -48.96 -53.85 36.51
C ALA A 420 -49.87 -55.06 36.78
N THR A 421 -51.19 -54.93 36.58
CA THR A 421 -52.13 -56.07 36.65
C THR A 421 -53.04 -56.12 35.41
N THR A 422 -53.39 -57.32 34.96
CA THR A 422 -54.37 -57.52 33.89
C THR A 422 -55.70 -56.83 34.21
N GLY A 423 -56.29 -56.15 33.24
CA GLY A 423 -57.53 -55.37 33.44
C GLY A 423 -57.32 -53.94 33.96
N SER A 424 -56.08 -53.55 34.32
CA SER A 424 -55.72 -52.15 34.61
C SER A 424 -55.14 -51.44 33.38
N ASN A 425 -55.05 -50.12 33.42
CA ASN A 425 -54.16 -49.35 32.54
C ASN A 425 -52.90 -48.91 33.29
N SER A 426 -51.84 -48.59 32.56
CA SER A 426 -50.55 -48.18 33.12
C SER A 426 -49.99 -46.97 32.39
N SER A 427 -49.39 -46.05 33.14
CA SER A 427 -48.75 -44.86 32.61
C SER A 427 -47.23 -44.95 32.65
N PHE A 428 -46.62 -44.51 31.54
CA PHE A 428 -45.19 -44.32 31.36
C PHE A 428 -44.89 -42.83 31.25
N ARG A 429 -43.74 -42.41 31.78
CA ARG A 429 -43.24 -41.03 31.65
C ARG A 429 -41.80 -41.03 31.20
N CYS A 430 -41.57 -40.42 30.05
CA CYS A 430 -40.26 -40.20 29.47
C CYS A 430 -39.89 -38.71 29.54
N VAL A 431 -38.63 -38.41 29.81
CA VAL A 431 -38.10 -37.04 29.93
C VAL A 431 -36.73 -36.96 29.26
N SER A 432 -36.46 -35.86 28.56
CA SER A 432 -35.11 -35.54 28.09
C SER A 432 -34.30 -34.78 29.16
N GLU A 433 -32.98 -34.95 29.15
CA GLU A 433 -32.08 -33.91 29.68
C GLU A 433 -32.22 -32.61 28.85
N SER A 434 -31.70 -31.48 29.36
CA SER A 434 -31.67 -30.22 28.61
C SER A 434 -30.92 -30.43 27.29
N SER A 435 -31.50 -29.97 26.19
CA SER A 435 -30.96 -30.11 24.83
C SER A 435 -31.27 -28.89 23.96
N ASN A 436 -30.53 -28.74 22.87
CA ASN A 436 -30.74 -27.68 21.89
C ASN A 436 -30.47 -28.22 20.48
N PRO A 437 -31.41 -28.17 19.52
CA PRO A 437 -32.81 -27.73 19.67
C PRO A 437 -33.64 -28.67 20.55
N GLU A 438 -34.93 -28.38 20.71
CA GLU A 438 -35.87 -29.23 21.47
C GLU A 438 -36.03 -30.64 20.86
N PRO A 439 -36.07 -31.70 21.68
CA PRO A 439 -36.14 -33.07 21.20
C PRO A 439 -37.59 -33.51 20.95
N ASP A 440 -37.84 -33.93 19.72
CA ASP A 440 -39.07 -34.59 19.26
C ASP A 440 -39.10 -36.04 19.80
N LEU A 441 -39.94 -36.30 20.80
CA LEU A 441 -40.01 -37.58 21.50
C LEU A 441 -41.08 -38.51 20.92
N MET A 442 -40.77 -39.81 20.95
CA MET A 442 -41.59 -40.88 20.36
C MET A 442 -41.62 -42.10 21.29
N TRP A 443 -42.78 -42.74 21.43
CA TRP A 443 -42.95 -43.99 22.17
C TRP A 443 -43.10 -45.18 21.22
N PHE A 444 -42.53 -46.33 21.60
CA PHE A 444 -42.61 -47.60 20.88
C PHE A 444 -42.94 -48.74 21.86
N ARG A 445 -43.69 -49.75 21.41
CA ARG A 445 -43.86 -51.05 22.07
C ARG A 445 -43.37 -52.12 21.11
N ASP A 446 -42.36 -52.89 21.48
CA ASP A 446 -41.79 -53.99 20.67
C ASP A 446 -41.48 -53.55 19.21
N GLU A 447 -40.78 -52.41 19.10
CA GLU A 447 -40.44 -51.69 17.86
C GLU A 447 -41.60 -50.99 17.11
N GLU A 448 -42.86 -51.18 17.48
CA GLU A 448 -44.02 -50.51 16.87
C GLU A 448 -44.34 -49.13 17.50
N GLU A 449 -44.40 -48.09 16.68
CA GLU A 449 -44.63 -46.70 17.12
C GLU A 449 -46.05 -46.49 17.68
N GLN A 450 -46.13 -45.90 18.87
CA GLN A 450 -47.39 -45.67 19.57
C GLN A 450 -48.02 -44.36 19.11
N VAL A 451 -49.12 -44.44 18.36
CA VAL A 451 -49.73 -43.30 17.65
C VAL A 451 -50.59 -42.36 18.50
N ASN A 452 -50.83 -42.66 19.78
CA ASN A 452 -51.64 -41.84 20.70
C ASN A 452 -50.95 -41.55 22.05
N PRO A 453 -49.74 -40.95 22.08
CA PRO A 453 -49.16 -40.45 23.33
C PRO A 453 -49.90 -39.18 23.79
N ALA A 454 -49.62 -38.71 25.01
CA ALA A 454 -50.02 -37.38 25.41
C ALA A 454 -49.34 -36.30 24.55
N GLN A 455 -49.85 -35.07 24.56
CA GLN A 455 -49.10 -33.95 24.00
C GLN A 455 -47.76 -33.76 24.76
N PRO A 456 -46.66 -33.47 24.07
CA PRO A 456 -45.38 -33.22 24.72
C PRO A 456 -45.45 -31.95 25.58
N GLU A 457 -44.96 -32.05 26.81
CA GLU A 457 -44.79 -30.92 27.72
C GLU A 457 -43.34 -30.43 27.58
N ILE A 458 -43.15 -29.20 27.10
CA ILE A 458 -41.83 -28.62 26.86
C ILE A 458 -41.58 -27.51 27.89
N THR A 459 -40.50 -27.65 28.67
CA THR A 459 -40.08 -26.67 29.67
C THR A 459 -38.70 -26.10 29.33
N ASP A 460 -38.40 -24.91 29.84
CA ASP A 460 -37.03 -24.39 29.84
C ASP A 460 -36.12 -25.31 30.65
N GLY A 461 -34.94 -25.62 30.13
CA GLY A 461 -33.89 -26.41 30.76
C GLY A 461 -32.65 -25.58 31.09
N ASP A 462 -31.60 -26.24 31.54
CA ASP A 462 -30.31 -25.59 31.83
C ASP A 462 -29.78 -24.83 30.60
N TYR A 463 -29.23 -23.63 30.84
CA TYR A 463 -28.56 -22.78 29.87
C TYR A 463 -29.37 -22.40 28.62
N GLY A 464 -30.70 -22.31 28.74
CA GLY A 464 -31.59 -21.92 27.64
C GLY A 464 -31.96 -23.07 26.69
N GLY A 465 -31.45 -24.28 26.96
CA GLY A 465 -31.93 -25.49 26.32
C GLY A 465 -33.37 -25.83 26.69
N ARG A 466 -33.90 -26.87 26.06
CA ARG A 466 -35.28 -27.34 26.19
C ARG A 466 -35.30 -28.74 26.80
N VAL A 467 -36.29 -29.00 27.64
CA VAL A 467 -36.60 -30.32 28.22
C VAL A 467 -37.98 -30.73 27.73
N THR A 468 -38.07 -31.84 27.00
CA THR A 468 -39.35 -32.43 26.59
C THR A 468 -39.72 -33.57 27.53
N THR A 469 -40.96 -33.56 28.03
CA THR A 469 -41.60 -34.69 28.71
C THR A 469 -42.67 -35.28 27.80
N LEU A 470 -42.67 -36.61 27.62
CA LEU A 470 -43.72 -37.32 26.89
C LEU A 470 -44.31 -38.43 27.74
N ASN A 471 -45.58 -38.26 28.13
CA ASN A 471 -46.36 -39.27 28.83
C ASN A 471 -47.07 -40.19 27.82
N PHE A 472 -47.18 -41.48 28.14
CA PHE A 472 -47.98 -42.45 27.40
C PHE A 472 -48.76 -43.31 28.38
N THR A 473 -50.02 -43.60 28.08
CA THR A 473 -50.87 -44.48 28.91
C THR A 473 -51.38 -45.61 28.04
N THR A 474 -51.16 -46.85 28.49
CA THR A 474 -51.61 -48.05 27.77
C THR A 474 -53.14 -48.14 27.70
N GLY A 475 -53.62 -49.01 26.81
CA GLY A 475 -54.96 -49.57 26.94
C GLY A 475 -55.11 -50.43 28.20
N VAL A 476 -56.21 -51.18 28.26
CA VAL A 476 -56.43 -52.22 29.28
C VAL A 476 -55.45 -53.36 29.04
N LEU A 477 -54.59 -53.63 30.02
CA LEU A 477 -53.51 -54.61 29.92
C LEU A 477 -54.02 -56.05 29.91
N THR A 478 -53.36 -56.87 29.10
CA THR A 478 -53.65 -58.29 28.86
C THR A 478 -52.45 -59.17 29.27
N GLU A 479 -52.60 -60.49 29.17
CA GLU A 479 -51.47 -61.42 29.32
C GLU A 479 -50.45 -61.30 28.16
N GLU A 480 -50.83 -60.68 27.03
CA GLU A 480 -49.93 -60.44 25.89
C GLU A 480 -49.02 -59.22 26.08
N ASP A 481 -49.28 -58.39 27.11
CA ASP A 481 -48.45 -57.22 27.46
C ASP A 481 -47.33 -57.55 28.48
N ASP A 482 -47.28 -58.79 29.00
CA ASP A 482 -46.22 -59.22 29.91
C ASP A 482 -44.89 -59.45 29.16
N GLY A 483 -43.81 -58.82 29.64
CA GLY A 483 -42.51 -58.84 28.99
C GLY A 483 -42.40 -57.97 27.74
N ALA A 484 -43.42 -57.16 27.40
CA ALA A 484 -43.36 -56.20 26.30
C ALA A 484 -42.31 -55.10 26.56
N LEU A 485 -41.55 -54.72 25.55
CA LEU A 485 -40.48 -53.73 25.65
C LEU A 485 -40.99 -52.34 25.24
N TYR A 486 -41.16 -51.46 26.22
CA TYR A 486 -41.54 -50.07 25.99
C TYR A 486 -40.30 -49.18 25.88
N THR A 487 -40.14 -48.52 24.74
CA THR A 487 -38.98 -47.70 24.40
C THR A 487 -39.41 -46.27 24.12
N CYS A 488 -38.77 -45.30 24.77
CA CYS A 488 -38.88 -43.89 24.43
C CYS A 488 -37.63 -43.45 23.67
N CYS A 489 -37.80 -42.69 22.58
CA CYS A 489 -36.68 -42.16 21.79
C CYS A 489 -36.87 -40.68 21.47
N ALA A 490 -35.77 -39.94 21.33
CA ALA A 490 -35.75 -38.74 20.52
C ALA A 490 -35.54 -39.11 19.04
N ARG A 491 -36.28 -38.46 18.15
CA ARG A 491 -36.10 -38.56 16.70
C ARG A 491 -34.73 -37.99 16.31
N GLY A 492 -33.97 -38.74 15.52
CA GLY A 492 -32.64 -38.31 15.04
C GLY A 492 -32.74 -37.24 13.96
N ASN A 493 -31.75 -36.34 13.89
CA ASN A 493 -31.62 -35.29 12.89
C ASN A 493 -30.18 -35.25 12.32
N ALA A 494 -29.84 -34.21 11.55
CA ALA A 494 -28.54 -34.09 10.89
C ALA A 494 -27.34 -33.96 11.85
N PHE A 495 -27.56 -33.46 13.07
CA PHE A 495 -26.51 -33.18 14.07
C PHE A 495 -26.53 -34.20 15.23
N CYS A 496 -27.70 -34.76 15.54
CA CYS A 496 -27.93 -35.63 16.69
C CYS A 496 -28.53 -36.99 16.28
N PRO A 497 -27.89 -38.12 16.64
CA PRO A 497 -28.41 -39.44 16.34
C PRO A 497 -29.69 -39.74 17.15
N ARG A 498 -30.49 -40.71 16.68
CA ARG A 498 -31.60 -41.27 17.47
C ARG A 498 -31.03 -41.84 18.77
N VAL A 499 -31.48 -41.29 19.90
CA VAL A 499 -31.17 -41.78 21.25
C VAL A 499 -32.45 -42.29 21.89
N CYS A 500 -32.34 -43.37 22.66
CA CYS A 500 -33.49 -44.02 23.30
C CYS A 500 -33.14 -44.50 24.71
N ASP A 501 -34.16 -44.63 25.54
CA ASP A 501 -34.17 -45.42 26.77
C ASP A 501 -35.34 -46.41 26.73
N ALA A 502 -35.23 -47.53 27.43
CA ALA A 502 -36.18 -48.64 27.32
C ALA A 502 -36.40 -49.35 28.66
N CYS A 503 -37.63 -49.74 28.93
CA CYS A 503 -37.97 -50.55 30.10
C CYS A 503 -38.91 -51.70 29.73
N LEU A 504 -38.75 -52.82 30.45
CA LEU A 504 -39.56 -54.02 30.29
C LEU A 504 -40.82 -53.91 31.15
N MET A 505 -41.99 -54.14 30.57
CA MET A 505 -43.24 -54.24 31.33
C MET A 505 -43.36 -55.62 31.99
N ASN A 506 -43.95 -55.65 33.19
CA ASN A 506 -44.17 -56.86 33.99
C ASN A 506 -45.62 -56.82 34.51
N VAL A 507 -46.45 -57.73 34.02
CA VAL A 507 -47.91 -57.76 34.25
C VAL A 507 -48.28 -58.97 35.09
N ALA A 508 -48.72 -58.74 36.32
CA ALA A 508 -49.24 -59.80 37.16
C ALA A 508 -50.66 -60.21 36.71
N PHE A 509 -50.76 -61.41 36.14
CA PHE A 509 -52.01 -62.09 35.81
C PHE A 509 -52.34 -63.20 36.84
N HIS A 510 -53.60 -63.62 36.89
CA HIS A 510 -54.08 -64.61 37.84
C HIS A 510 -54.12 -66.00 37.18
N LEU A 511 -53.49 -67.01 37.80
CA LEU A 511 -53.27 -68.35 37.22
C LEU A 511 -54.55 -69.20 36.99
N SER A 512 -55.74 -68.60 37.02
CA SER A 512 -57.03 -69.23 36.80
C SER A 512 -57.39 -69.48 35.33
N ASP A 513 -56.80 -68.72 34.41
CA ASP A 513 -57.28 -68.64 33.01
C ASP A 513 -56.41 -69.42 32.01
N VAL A 514 -55.36 -70.10 32.50
CA VAL A 514 -54.51 -71.02 31.74
C VAL A 514 -55.30 -72.26 31.32
N LYS A 515 -55.90 -72.21 30.12
CA LYS A 515 -56.37 -73.41 29.43
C LYS A 515 -55.19 -74.33 29.14
N SER A 516 -55.23 -75.53 29.71
CA SER A 516 -54.23 -76.57 29.49
C SER A 516 -54.40 -77.21 28.10
N ASP A 517 -53.79 -76.59 27.09
CA ASP A 517 -53.65 -77.17 25.75
C ASP A 517 -52.41 -78.10 25.70
N PRO A 518 -52.56 -79.44 25.60
CA PRO A 518 -51.47 -80.39 25.75
C PRO A 518 -50.64 -80.54 24.46
N GLY A 519 -50.09 -79.43 23.94
CA GLY A 519 -49.56 -79.37 22.58
C GLY A 519 -48.27 -78.57 22.32
N LEU A 520 -47.61 -77.97 23.32
CA LEU A 520 -46.50 -77.01 23.05
C LEU A 520 -45.20 -77.15 23.86
N SER A 521 -44.96 -78.28 24.52
CA SER A 521 -43.76 -78.54 25.35
C SER A 521 -42.50 -78.97 24.56
N ALA A 522 -42.15 -78.25 23.49
CA ALA A 522 -40.88 -78.44 22.77
C ALA A 522 -40.35 -77.18 22.08
N GLY A 523 -41.19 -76.42 21.36
CA GLY A 523 -40.73 -75.39 20.43
C GLY A 523 -40.14 -74.12 21.08
N ARG A 524 -40.77 -73.60 22.15
CA ARG A 524 -40.41 -72.29 22.72
C ARG A 524 -39.10 -72.25 23.51
N ALA A 525 -38.60 -73.38 24.00
CA ALA A 525 -37.34 -73.44 24.75
C ALA A 525 -36.10 -73.14 23.87
N ILE A 526 -36.16 -73.41 22.57
CA ILE A 526 -35.03 -73.24 21.65
C ILE A 526 -34.83 -71.77 21.26
N ALA A 527 -35.93 -71.00 21.14
CA ALA A 527 -35.86 -69.58 20.78
C ALA A 527 -35.16 -68.73 21.84
N ILE A 528 -35.51 -68.91 23.11
CA ILE A 528 -34.95 -68.11 24.23
C ILE A 528 -33.44 -68.35 24.37
N ILE A 529 -32.97 -69.58 24.14
CA ILE A 529 -31.53 -69.93 24.19
C ILE A 529 -30.76 -69.27 23.03
N LEU A 530 -31.36 -69.14 21.85
CA LEU A 530 -30.74 -68.47 20.69
C LEU A 530 -30.63 -66.95 20.88
N SER A 531 -31.66 -66.28 21.40
CA SER A 531 -31.64 -64.83 21.64
C SER A 531 -30.54 -64.42 22.62
N VAL A 532 -30.39 -65.14 23.74
CA VAL A 532 -29.34 -64.87 24.74
C VAL A 532 -27.93 -65.11 24.17
N ALA A 533 -27.77 -66.13 23.31
CA ALA A 533 -26.47 -66.42 22.68
C ALA A 533 -25.98 -65.28 21.76
N ILE A 534 -26.88 -64.66 20.99
CA ILE A 534 -26.54 -63.57 20.06
C ILE A 534 -26.08 -62.31 20.83
N ILE A 535 -26.78 -61.94 21.91
CA ILE A 535 -26.44 -60.78 22.74
C ILE A 535 -25.04 -60.94 23.36
N VAL A 536 -24.70 -62.14 23.86
CA VAL A 536 -23.37 -62.44 24.42
C VAL A 536 -22.25 -62.32 23.36
N VAL A 537 -22.50 -62.74 22.12
CA VAL A 537 -21.52 -62.64 21.02
C VAL A 537 -21.24 -61.19 20.63
N ILE A 538 -22.26 -60.33 20.55
CA ILE A 538 -22.10 -58.91 20.16
C ILE A 538 -21.31 -58.15 21.23
N VAL A 539 -21.63 -58.31 22.52
CA VAL A 539 -20.93 -57.65 23.63
C VAL A 539 -19.47 -58.12 23.74
N ALA A 540 -19.19 -59.40 23.48
CA ALA A 540 -17.84 -59.94 23.46
C ALA A 540 -16.99 -59.40 22.28
N GLY A 541 -17.62 -59.15 21.12
CA GLY A 541 -16.95 -58.60 19.94
C GLY A 541 -16.41 -57.18 20.18
N VAL A 542 -17.25 -56.28 20.68
CA VAL A 542 -16.88 -54.87 20.94
C VAL A 542 -15.78 -54.76 21.99
N MET A 543 -15.81 -55.59 23.03
CA MET A 543 -14.79 -55.60 24.09
C MET A 543 -13.40 -56.07 23.62
N ARG A 544 -13.31 -56.93 22.59
CA ARG A 544 -12.01 -57.45 22.11
C ARG A 544 -11.25 -56.48 21.20
N HIS A 545 -11.94 -55.61 20.46
CA HIS A 545 -11.26 -54.75 19.49
C HIS A 545 -10.48 -53.58 20.12
N ARG A 546 -10.75 -53.24 21.40
CA ARG A 546 -10.23 -52.03 22.08
C ARG A 546 -8.99 -52.26 22.96
N ARG A 547 -8.26 -53.37 22.79
CA ARG A 547 -7.10 -53.74 23.66
C ARG A 547 -5.84 -54.28 22.97
N SER A 548 -5.69 -54.11 21.64
CA SER A 548 -4.53 -54.67 20.91
C SER A 548 -3.93 -53.75 19.83
N THR A 549 -3.61 -52.49 20.18
CA THR A 549 -2.81 -51.60 19.33
C THR A 549 -1.77 -50.85 20.16
N THR A 550 -0.77 -51.56 20.69
CA THR A 550 0.43 -50.90 21.25
C THR A 550 1.67 -51.81 21.17
N LYS A 551 2.68 -51.34 20.42
CA LYS A 551 4.10 -51.77 20.44
C LYS A 551 4.45 -53.22 20.02
N ARG A 552 4.87 -53.34 18.74
CA ARG A 552 6.30 -53.37 18.30
C ARG A 552 6.64 -54.53 17.36
N SER A 553 7.11 -54.19 16.16
CA SER A 553 7.63 -55.12 15.15
C SER A 553 9.15 -55.29 15.25
N GLN A 554 9.66 -56.52 15.06
CA GLN A 554 11.08 -56.80 14.83
C GLN A 554 11.29 -58.22 14.27
N GLY A 555 12.02 -58.34 13.14
CA GLY A 555 12.86 -59.52 12.86
C GLY A 555 12.39 -60.61 11.88
N CYS A 556 12.97 -60.56 10.67
CA CYS A 556 13.48 -61.70 9.87
C CYS A 556 12.55 -62.59 9.00
N GLN A 557 13.15 -63.09 7.91
CA GLN A 557 12.63 -64.00 6.88
C GLN A 557 13.08 -65.47 7.16
N PRO A 558 12.65 -66.48 6.37
CA PRO A 558 13.23 -66.80 5.04
C PRO A 558 12.14 -66.79 3.92
N ALA A 559 12.28 -67.28 2.68
CA ALA A 559 13.31 -68.10 1.99
C ALA A 559 13.43 -67.74 0.48
N GLU A 560 13.89 -68.68 -0.36
CA GLU A 560 14.26 -68.50 -1.78
C GLU A 560 13.54 -69.48 -2.73
N HIS A 561 13.58 -69.23 -4.06
CA HIS A 561 13.94 -70.28 -5.04
C HIS A 561 14.33 -69.75 -6.46
N THR A 562 15.60 -69.99 -6.84
CA THR A 562 16.14 -70.28 -8.21
C THR A 562 15.87 -69.38 -9.45
N GLY A 563 16.95 -69.06 -10.20
CA GLY A 563 16.96 -68.50 -11.58
C GLY A 563 16.84 -69.56 -12.69
N PRO A 564 17.34 -69.34 -13.94
CA PRO A 564 18.75 -68.98 -14.22
C PRO A 564 19.07 -68.08 -15.47
N GLU A 565 20.37 -67.77 -15.67
CA GLU A 565 21.09 -67.46 -16.95
C GLU A 565 20.67 -66.24 -17.83
N SER A 566 21.55 -65.56 -18.60
CA SER A 566 23.04 -65.55 -18.73
C SER A 566 23.50 -64.23 -19.43
N GLY A 567 24.79 -63.87 -19.38
CA GLY A 567 25.36 -62.80 -20.25
C GLY A 567 26.56 -61.99 -19.71
N LYS A 568 27.72 -62.12 -20.37
CA LYS A 568 29.00 -61.37 -20.18
C LYS A 568 28.88 -59.91 -20.66
N SER A 569 29.68 -58.90 -20.27
CA SER A 569 30.75 -58.70 -19.25
C SER A 569 30.98 -57.15 -19.08
N ASP A 570 32.08 -56.48 -18.67
CA ASP A 570 33.51 -56.80 -18.43
C ASP A 570 34.23 -55.72 -17.54
N GLU A 571 35.58 -55.65 -17.54
CA GLU A 571 36.45 -54.69 -16.80
C GLU A 571 36.25 -53.19 -17.16
N GLY A 572 36.63 -52.16 -16.37
CA GLY A 572 37.38 -52.01 -15.10
C GLY A 572 37.73 -50.49 -14.87
N ARG A 573 38.66 -49.99 -14.03
CA ARG A 573 39.50 -50.54 -12.92
C ARG A 573 40.24 -49.39 -12.16
N TYR A 574 40.60 -49.58 -10.87
CA TYR A 574 41.62 -48.86 -10.03
C TYR A 574 41.45 -47.44 -9.39
N ALA A 575 41.74 -47.42 -8.07
CA ALA A 575 42.55 -46.46 -7.28
C ALA A 575 42.12 -44.98 -7.03
N ALA A 576 42.76 -44.23 -6.10
CA ALA A 576 42.91 -44.38 -4.63
C ALA A 576 43.89 -43.31 -4.04
N VAL A 577 43.62 -42.81 -2.81
CA VAL A 577 44.55 -42.11 -1.88
C VAL A 577 45.20 -40.79 -2.34
N GLU A 578 44.95 -39.68 -1.60
CA GLU A 578 45.97 -39.02 -0.77
C GLU A 578 45.31 -38.11 0.31
N ALA A 579 46.09 -37.52 1.23
CA ALA A 579 45.60 -36.76 2.38
C ALA A 579 46.40 -35.47 2.63
N GLY A 580 45.71 -34.41 3.07
CA GLY A 580 46.31 -33.11 3.46
C GLY A 580 45.72 -32.60 4.79
N LYS A 581 46.55 -31.94 5.61
CA LYS A 581 46.22 -31.53 6.99
C LYS A 581 46.24 -30.01 7.18
N ASN A 582 45.64 -29.58 8.30
CA ASN A 582 45.96 -28.38 9.09
C ASN A 582 45.60 -27.00 8.48
N THR A 583 45.37 -25.92 9.24
CA THR A 583 44.87 -25.67 10.62
C THR A 583 44.59 -24.17 10.73
N GLY A 584 43.58 -23.71 11.49
CA GLY A 584 43.39 -22.25 11.65
C GLY A 584 42.22 -21.78 12.50
N VAL A 585 42.14 -22.16 13.79
CA VAL A 585 41.19 -21.53 14.73
C VAL A 585 41.79 -20.25 15.30
N ARG A 586 41.02 -19.15 15.33
CA ARG A 586 41.34 -17.98 16.16
C ARG A 586 40.07 -17.33 16.72
N MET A 587 39.78 -17.63 17.98
CA MET A 587 38.82 -16.85 18.77
C MET A 587 39.40 -15.45 19.04
N GLN A 588 38.54 -14.45 19.23
CA GLN A 588 38.91 -13.12 19.68
C GLN A 588 38.08 -12.75 20.90
N VAL A 589 38.74 -12.22 21.94
CA VAL A 589 38.18 -12.02 23.29
C VAL A 589 38.16 -10.53 23.63
N MET A 590 37.12 -10.07 24.34
CA MET A 590 36.94 -8.68 24.77
C MET A 590 37.88 -8.30 25.93
N PRO A 591 38.40 -7.06 25.97
CA PRO A 591 38.85 -6.39 27.19
C PRO A 591 37.68 -5.66 27.92
N PRO A 592 37.83 -5.31 29.20
CA PRO A 592 36.73 -4.83 30.06
C PRO A 592 36.54 -3.30 30.06
N ALA A 593 35.45 -2.85 30.70
CA ALA A 593 35.17 -1.45 30.98
C ALA A 593 35.91 -0.93 32.22
N GLU A 594 36.31 0.34 32.20
CA GLU A 594 36.66 1.13 33.39
C GLU A 594 35.61 2.23 33.66
N ARG A 595 35.53 2.70 34.90
CA ARG A 595 34.63 3.80 35.32
C ARG A 595 35.40 5.12 35.38
N LYS A 596 34.78 6.20 34.92
CA LYS A 596 34.87 7.53 35.54
C LYS A 596 33.64 8.36 35.21
#